data_AF-A0A645C970-F1
#
_entry.id   AF-A0A645C970-F1
#
_cell.length_a   1.000
_cell.length_b   1.000
_cell.length_c   1.000
_cell.angle_alpha   90.00
_cell.angle_beta   90.00
_cell.angle_gamma   90.00
#
_symmetry.space_group_name_H-M   'P 1'
#
loop_
_entity.id
_entity.type
_entity.pdbx_description
1 polymer ?
#
loop_
_entity_poly.entity_id
_entity_poly.type
_entity_poly.pdbx_seq_one_letter_code
_entity_poly.pdbx_strand_id
1 'polypeptide(L)'
;MSKLGIDSWTQNLYWSWLYALQPVFAEKGKQYPAFMQTDAWNKKDLQTALSSWTELKHDTILYSKQVMAEMGGGAPEEAPQGYVEPNPEAYARLLALAQMTEKGLDSRGILDDTSRGNLDNLIEKLTFLQGIAEKELNGGEISQDDYWQIQYYGGWLESMTVAAADTEDQSGGDLNDQKSPVVADVATGMGRVLEEGVGYPTLMYVVMPDLPYKVAVGVVYTYYEFTVSPDARMTDEAWRQQLETNPIAQPDWTSSFIVP
;
A
#
# COMPACT_ATOMS: atom_id res chain seq x y z
N MET A 1 -28.80 3.67 7.06
CA MET A 1 -27.47 4.30 7.20
C MET A 1 -27.48 5.53 6.31
N SER A 2 -27.30 6.75 6.85
CA SER A 2 -27.14 7.94 6.01
C SER A 2 -25.88 7.76 5.19
N LYS A 3 -26.01 7.67 3.86
CA LYS A 3 -24.85 7.68 2.97
C LYS A 3 -24.18 9.04 3.14
N LEU A 4 -22.94 9.05 3.63
CA LEU A 4 -22.11 10.25 3.62
C LEU A 4 -22.03 10.77 2.17
N GLY A 5 -22.19 12.07 1.98
CA GLY A 5 -22.04 12.70 0.67
C GLY A 5 -20.58 12.71 0.23
N ILE A 6 -20.32 12.92 -1.06
CA ILE A 6 -18.95 13.01 -1.60
C ILE A 6 -18.17 14.12 -0.87
N ASP A 7 -18.80 15.26 -0.60
CA ASP A 7 -18.18 16.38 0.13
C ASP A 7 -17.68 15.99 1.53
N SER A 8 -18.33 15.01 2.19
CA SER A 8 -17.88 14.48 3.48
C SER A 8 -16.64 13.59 3.32
N TRP A 9 -16.60 12.78 2.27
CA TRP A 9 -15.46 11.91 1.96
C TRP A 9 -14.23 12.69 1.51
N THR A 10 -14.40 13.85 0.88
CA THR A 10 -13.29 14.66 0.36
C THR A 10 -12.94 15.85 1.26
N GLN A 11 -13.42 15.87 2.51
CA GLN A 11 -13.31 17.03 3.38
C GLN A 11 -11.88 17.28 3.90
N ASN A 12 -11.11 16.21 4.12
CA ASN A 12 -9.72 16.29 4.58
C ASN A 12 -8.92 15.06 4.10
N LEU A 13 -7.59 15.10 4.27
CA LEU A 13 -6.68 14.05 3.82
C LEU A 13 -7.06 12.67 4.36
N TYR A 14 -7.45 12.59 5.65
CA TYR A 14 -7.84 11.35 6.30
C TYR A 14 -9.09 10.72 5.64
N TRP A 15 -10.17 11.49 5.46
CA TRP A 15 -11.38 11.00 4.82
C TRP A 15 -11.15 10.65 3.35
N SER A 16 -10.35 11.45 2.64
CA SER A 16 -10.00 11.18 1.25
C SER A 16 -9.16 9.92 1.11
N TRP A 17 -8.30 9.60 2.07
CA TRP A 17 -7.54 8.35 2.11
C TRP A 17 -8.46 7.15 2.28
N LEU A 18 -9.36 7.17 3.26
CA LEU A 18 -10.36 6.11 3.46
C LEU A 18 -11.26 5.94 2.22
N TYR A 19 -11.62 7.06 1.60
CA TYR A 19 -12.37 7.05 0.35
C TYR A 19 -11.58 6.41 -0.78
N ALA A 20 -10.27 6.63 -0.88
CA ALA A 20 -9.40 6.01 -1.88
C ALA A 20 -9.25 4.49 -1.70
N LEU A 21 -9.35 3.99 -0.45
CA LEU A 21 -9.31 2.55 -0.16
C LEU A 21 -10.62 1.84 -0.48
N GLN A 22 -11.76 2.53 -0.46
CA GLN A 22 -13.07 1.91 -0.66
C GLN A 22 -13.20 1.04 -1.93
N PRO A 23 -12.69 1.43 -3.11
CA PRO A 23 -12.77 0.59 -4.30
C PRO A 23 -11.92 -0.66 -4.22
N VAL A 24 -10.88 -0.69 -3.36
CA VAL A 24 -9.97 -1.85 -3.21
C VAL A 24 -10.78 -3.04 -2.76
N PHE A 25 -11.51 -2.93 -1.65
CA PHE A 25 -12.31 -4.02 -1.06
C PHE A 25 -13.77 -4.08 -1.57
N ALA A 26 -14.08 -3.41 -2.68
CA ALA A 26 -15.37 -3.53 -3.33
C ALA A 26 -15.46 -4.87 -4.09
N GLU A 27 -16.62 -5.53 -4.02
CA GLU A 27 -16.86 -6.79 -4.74
C GLU A 27 -16.64 -6.62 -6.25
N LYS A 28 -15.78 -7.47 -6.82
CA LYS A 28 -15.37 -7.38 -8.23
C LYS A 28 -16.33 -8.19 -9.11
N GLY A 29 -16.91 -7.51 -10.09
CA GLY A 29 -17.82 -8.12 -11.06
C GLY A 29 -17.12 -8.93 -12.16
N LYS A 30 -17.92 -9.40 -13.12
CA LYS A 30 -17.46 -10.25 -14.25
C LYS A 30 -16.45 -9.59 -15.18
N GLN A 31 -16.32 -8.26 -15.12
CA GLN A 31 -15.36 -7.49 -15.90
C GLN A 31 -13.91 -7.59 -15.38
N TYR A 32 -13.72 -8.10 -14.15
CA TYR A 32 -12.39 -8.28 -13.56
C TYR A 32 -11.83 -9.68 -13.85
N PRO A 33 -10.52 -9.90 -13.74
CA PRO A 33 -9.92 -11.22 -13.84
C PRO A 33 -10.53 -12.24 -12.86
N ALA A 34 -10.53 -13.52 -13.23
CA ALA A 34 -11.18 -14.58 -12.46
C ALA A 34 -10.67 -14.68 -11.00
N PHE A 35 -9.38 -14.43 -10.76
CA PHE A 35 -8.83 -14.45 -9.40
C PHE A 35 -9.43 -13.36 -8.50
N MET A 36 -9.76 -12.19 -9.07
CA MET A 36 -10.36 -11.07 -8.32
C MET A 36 -11.83 -11.27 -7.95
N GLN A 37 -12.51 -12.21 -8.61
CA GLN A 37 -13.92 -12.51 -8.36
C GLN A 37 -14.13 -13.49 -7.19
N THR A 38 -13.06 -13.85 -6.48
CA THR A 38 -13.10 -14.87 -5.42
C THR A 38 -13.25 -14.26 -4.04
N ASP A 39 -13.85 -15.00 -3.11
CA ASP A 39 -13.92 -14.61 -1.69
C ASP A 39 -12.53 -14.46 -1.07
N ALA A 40 -11.57 -15.29 -1.50
CA ALA A 40 -10.17 -15.21 -1.10
C ALA A 40 -9.56 -13.84 -1.45
N TRP A 41 -9.80 -13.36 -2.67
CA TRP A 41 -9.34 -12.05 -3.11
C TRP A 41 -10.01 -10.91 -2.38
N ASN A 42 -11.34 -10.97 -2.18
CA ASN A 42 -12.08 -9.97 -1.40
C ASN A 42 -11.49 -9.82 0.01
N LYS A 43 -11.09 -10.92 0.65
CA LYS A 43 -10.44 -10.89 1.96
C LYS A 43 -9.00 -10.37 1.90
N LYS A 44 -8.22 -10.70 0.88
CA LYS A 44 -6.89 -10.11 0.65
C LYS A 44 -6.97 -8.59 0.42
N ASP A 45 -8.00 -8.12 -0.27
CA ASP A 45 -8.23 -6.69 -0.49
C ASP A 45 -8.67 -6.00 0.80
N LEU A 46 -9.49 -6.66 1.63
CA LEU A 46 -9.79 -6.20 2.98
C LEU A 46 -8.54 -6.13 3.86
N GLN A 47 -7.66 -7.15 3.82
CA GLN A 47 -6.37 -7.14 4.50
C GLN A 47 -5.53 -5.93 4.08
N THR A 48 -5.44 -5.67 2.78
CA THR A 48 -4.68 -4.53 2.23
C THR A 48 -5.25 -3.20 2.73
N ALA A 49 -6.57 -3.06 2.74
CA ALA A 49 -7.24 -1.84 3.21
C ALA A 49 -7.07 -1.64 4.74
N LEU A 50 -7.16 -2.71 5.53
CA LEU A 50 -6.94 -2.67 6.98
C LEU A 50 -5.49 -2.32 7.30
N SER A 51 -4.51 -2.98 6.67
CA SER A 51 -3.10 -2.64 6.84
C SER A 51 -2.81 -1.18 6.45
N SER A 52 -3.37 -0.69 5.34
CA SER A 52 -3.22 0.73 4.96
C SER A 52 -3.85 1.69 5.98
N TRP A 53 -4.96 1.30 6.61
CA TRP A 53 -5.56 2.08 7.68
C TRP A 53 -4.74 2.03 8.97
N THR A 54 -4.17 0.88 9.32
CA THR A 54 -3.23 0.74 10.45
C THR A 54 -2.01 1.65 10.26
N GLU A 55 -1.43 1.66 9.05
CA GLU A 55 -0.33 2.55 8.67
C GLU A 55 -0.74 4.03 8.79
N LEU A 56 -1.93 4.41 8.30
CA LEU A 56 -2.44 5.78 8.45
C LEU A 56 -2.61 6.15 9.93
N LYS A 57 -3.14 5.23 10.75
CA LYS A 57 -3.33 5.44 12.18
C LYS A 57 -1.98 5.61 12.88
N HIS A 58 -0.98 4.80 12.53
CA HIS A 58 0.40 4.91 13.00
C HIS A 58 1.06 6.23 12.56
N ASP A 59 0.97 6.60 11.28
CA ASP A 59 1.62 7.80 10.74
C ASP A 59 1.00 9.09 11.32
N THR A 60 -0.29 9.08 11.67
CA THR A 60 -0.91 10.18 12.44
C THR A 60 -0.41 10.31 13.88
N ILE A 61 0.34 9.31 14.37
CA ILE A 61 1.00 9.24 15.68
C ILE A 61 2.49 9.66 15.57
N LEU A 62 2.97 9.99 14.36
CA LEU A 62 4.34 10.40 13.92
C LEU A 62 5.32 9.24 13.71
N TYR A 63 5.87 9.10 12.49
CA TYR A 63 7.25 8.69 12.14
C TYR A 63 7.45 8.76 10.61
N SER A 64 8.66 9.04 10.12
CA SER A 64 9.05 8.88 8.71
C SER A 64 9.84 7.57 8.49
N LYS A 65 9.60 6.91 7.35
CA LYS A 65 10.00 5.51 7.05
C LYS A 65 11.23 5.44 6.11
N GLN A 66 11.96 4.32 6.17
CA GLN A 66 13.07 3.96 5.27
C GLN A 66 12.92 2.48 4.84
N VAL A 67 13.33 2.10 3.62
CA VAL A 67 13.06 0.76 3.02
C VAL A 67 14.25 0.09 2.33
N MET A 68 14.01 -1.21 2.07
CA MET A 68 14.76 -2.25 1.37
C MET A 68 15.22 -1.87 -0.05
N ALA A 69 16.45 -2.30 -0.40
CA ALA A 69 17.06 -2.09 -1.70
C ALA A 69 16.50 -3.07 -2.74
N GLU A 70 15.68 -2.57 -3.68
CA GLU A 70 15.08 -3.37 -4.76
C GLU A 70 15.82 -3.20 -6.10
N MET A 71 16.80 -2.30 -6.17
CA MET A 71 17.63 -2.08 -7.38
C MET A 71 18.88 -2.98 -7.43
N GLY A 72 18.81 -4.17 -6.84
CA GLY A 72 19.89 -5.17 -6.86
C GLY A 72 19.74 -6.18 -7.99
N GLY A 73 20.65 -6.16 -8.96
CA GLY A 73 20.70 -7.12 -10.08
C GLY A 73 20.50 -6.44 -11.43
N GLY A 74 21.43 -6.67 -12.36
CA GLY A 74 21.40 -6.02 -13.68
C GLY A 74 20.09 -6.25 -14.43
N ALA A 75 19.73 -5.29 -15.28
CA ALA A 75 18.49 -5.36 -16.06
C ALA A 75 18.47 -6.62 -16.95
N PRO A 76 17.34 -7.35 -17.02
CA PRO A 76 17.18 -8.44 -17.96
C PRO A 76 17.28 -7.94 -19.41
N GLU A 77 17.52 -8.84 -20.37
CA GLU A 77 17.61 -8.48 -21.79
C GLU A 77 16.27 -7.97 -22.35
N GLU A 78 15.16 -8.48 -21.81
CA GLU A 78 13.80 -8.02 -22.07
C GLU A 78 13.05 -7.82 -20.75
N ALA A 79 12.18 -6.79 -20.68
CA ALA A 79 11.35 -6.59 -19.49
C ALA A 79 10.39 -7.79 -19.32
N PRO A 80 10.25 -8.34 -18.10
CA PRO A 80 9.23 -9.33 -17.84
C PRO A 80 7.83 -8.72 -18.03
N GLN A 81 6.87 -9.56 -18.38
CA GLN A 81 5.47 -9.13 -18.47
C GLN A 81 4.88 -9.00 -17.06
N GLY A 82 5.17 -7.88 -16.42
CA GLY A 82 4.56 -7.50 -15.15
C GLY A 82 3.08 -7.19 -15.31
N TYR A 83 2.35 -7.23 -14.19
CA TYR A 83 0.91 -7.03 -14.14
C TYR A 83 0.58 -5.99 -13.09
N VAL A 84 -0.28 -5.02 -13.42
CA VAL A 84 -0.79 -4.07 -12.43
C VAL A 84 -2.09 -4.62 -11.88
N GLU A 85 -2.27 -4.58 -10.56
CA GLU A 85 -3.55 -5.02 -10.01
C GLU A 85 -4.67 -4.09 -10.52
N PRO A 86 -5.70 -4.58 -11.22
CA PRO A 86 -6.54 -3.72 -12.03
C PRO A 86 -7.62 -3.03 -11.19
N ASN A 87 -7.22 -2.04 -10.41
CA ASN A 87 -8.08 -1.22 -9.55
C ASN A 87 -8.05 0.26 -10.01
N PRO A 88 -8.53 0.58 -11.23
CA PRO A 88 -8.39 1.92 -11.81
C PRO A 88 -9.07 3.00 -10.96
N GLU A 89 -10.20 2.68 -10.31
CA GLU A 89 -10.89 3.63 -9.44
C GLU A 89 -10.08 3.95 -8.17
N ALA A 90 -9.36 2.99 -7.61
CA ALA A 90 -8.49 3.25 -6.46
C ALA A 90 -7.33 4.17 -6.86
N TYR A 91 -6.68 3.89 -7.99
CA TYR A 91 -5.61 4.75 -8.53
C TYR A 91 -6.12 6.15 -8.85
N ALA A 92 -7.31 6.28 -9.46
CA ALA A 92 -7.91 7.57 -9.76
C ALA A 92 -8.22 8.39 -8.50
N ARG A 93 -8.71 7.75 -7.43
CA ARG A 93 -8.98 8.42 -6.14
C ARG A 93 -7.68 8.85 -5.45
N LEU A 94 -6.64 8.02 -5.47
CA LEU A 94 -5.31 8.37 -4.97
C LEU A 94 -4.68 9.52 -5.78
N LEU A 95 -4.82 9.49 -7.11
CA LEU A 95 -4.33 10.53 -8.01
C LEU A 95 -5.00 11.87 -7.70
N ALA A 96 -6.32 11.87 -7.55
CA ALA A 96 -7.06 13.07 -7.17
C ALA A 96 -6.60 13.59 -5.81
N LEU A 97 -6.34 12.70 -4.84
CA LEU A 97 -5.83 13.09 -3.52
C LEU A 97 -4.45 13.74 -3.60
N ALA A 98 -3.52 13.19 -4.38
CA ALA A 98 -2.20 13.75 -4.58
C ALA A 98 -2.27 15.14 -5.24
N GLN A 99 -3.04 15.29 -6.31
CA GLN A 99 -3.26 16.57 -6.99
C GLN A 99 -3.94 17.62 -6.10
N MET A 100 -4.91 17.21 -5.27
CA MET A 100 -5.55 18.10 -4.30
C MET A 100 -4.58 18.55 -3.22
N THR A 101 -3.70 17.66 -2.76
CA THR A 101 -2.67 17.96 -1.78
C THR A 101 -1.67 18.97 -2.34
N GLU A 102 -1.15 18.71 -3.53
CA GLU A 102 -0.24 19.61 -4.25
C GLU A 102 -0.83 21.02 -4.41
N LYS A 103 -2.02 21.14 -5.02
CA LYS A 103 -2.72 22.43 -5.18
C LYS A 103 -3.03 23.10 -3.85
N GLY A 104 -3.37 22.32 -2.83
CA GLY A 104 -3.66 22.80 -1.49
C GLY A 104 -2.44 23.39 -0.78
N LEU A 105 -1.26 22.79 -0.94
CA LEU A 105 -0.01 23.30 -0.37
C LEU A 105 0.48 24.52 -1.16
N ASP A 106 0.41 24.46 -2.49
CA ASP A 106 0.81 25.53 -3.41
C ASP A 106 0.03 26.82 -3.17
N SER A 107 -1.31 26.72 -3.14
CA SER A 107 -2.19 27.88 -2.90
C SER A 107 -2.00 28.54 -1.53
N ARG A 108 -1.41 27.83 -0.57
CA ARG A 108 -1.06 28.33 0.77
C ARG A 108 0.37 28.83 0.87
N GLY A 109 1.17 28.71 -0.20
CA GLY A 109 2.57 29.13 -0.25
C GLY A 109 3.49 28.29 0.65
N ILE A 110 3.11 27.04 0.94
CA ILE A 110 3.87 26.12 1.82
C ILE A 110 4.40 24.90 1.06
N LEU A 111 4.25 24.85 -0.27
CA LEU A 111 4.80 23.80 -1.10
C LEU A 111 6.24 24.15 -1.51
N ASP A 112 7.21 23.54 -0.85
CA ASP A 112 8.62 23.62 -1.25
C ASP A 112 8.92 22.76 -2.49
N ASP A 113 10.09 22.98 -3.11
CA ASP A 113 10.49 22.33 -4.35
C ASP A 113 10.67 20.80 -4.20
N THR A 114 11.13 20.33 -3.03
CA THR A 114 11.30 18.91 -2.74
C THR A 114 9.94 18.21 -2.65
N SER A 115 9.04 18.77 -1.85
CA SER A 115 7.67 18.30 -1.70
C SER A 115 6.91 18.33 -3.04
N ARG A 116 7.15 19.34 -3.87
CA ARG A 116 6.59 19.42 -5.23
C ARG A 116 7.09 18.27 -6.10
N GLY A 117 8.41 18.07 -6.18
CA GLY A 117 8.99 16.97 -6.96
C GLY A 117 8.48 15.60 -6.53
N ASN A 118 8.32 15.38 -5.22
CA ASN A 118 7.76 14.13 -4.68
C ASN A 118 6.29 13.94 -5.08
N LEU A 119 5.48 15.00 -5.01
CA LEU A 119 4.08 14.94 -5.43
C LEU A 119 3.94 14.76 -6.94
N ASP A 120 4.76 15.42 -7.76
CA ASP A 120 4.78 15.25 -9.22
C ASP A 120 5.12 13.80 -9.58
N ASN A 121 6.15 13.22 -8.97
CA ASN A 121 6.53 11.82 -9.17
C ASN A 121 5.40 10.85 -8.77
N LEU A 122 4.69 11.14 -7.67
CA LEU A 122 3.55 10.33 -7.23
C LEU A 122 2.36 10.45 -8.20
N ILE A 123 2.05 11.67 -8.65
CA ILE A 123 0.98 11.96 -9.62
C ILE A 123 1.26 11.26 -10.94
N GLU A 124 2.50 11.32 -11.44
CA GLU A 124 2.92 10.63 -12.66
C GLU A 124 2.76 9.11 -12.50
N LYS A 125 3.24 8.53 -11.40
CA LYS A 125 3.13 7.08 -11.18
C LYS A 125 1.69 6.62 -11.05
N LEU A 126 0.85 7.34 -10.30
CA LEU A 126 -0.58 7.00 -10.15
C LEU A 126 -1.32 7.11 -11.49
N THR A 127 -0.98 8.10 -12.31
CA THR A 127 -1.51 8.24 -13.68
C THR A 127 -1.12 7.04 -14.54
N PHE A 128 0.15 6.63 -14.47
CA PHE A 128 0.63 5.44 -15.18
C PHE A 128 -0.11 4.16 -14.72
N LEU A 129 -0.16 3.89 -13.42
CA LEU A 129 -0.81 2.70 -12.85
C LEU A 129 -2.31 2.66 -13.18
N GLN A 130 -3.00 3.79 -13.10
CA GLN A 130 -4.40 3.90 -13.55
C GLN A 130 -4.52 3.51 -15.02
N GLY A 131 -3.66 4.06 -15.89
CA GLY A 131 -3.69 3.78 -17.32
C GLY A 131 -3.43 2.30 -17.65
N ILE A 132 -2.47 1.65 -16.96
CA ILE A 132 -2.22 0.21 -17.14
C ILE A 132 -3.40 -0.61 -16.66
N ALA A 133 -3.95 -0.32 -15.47
CA ALA A 133 -5.13 -1.02 -14.95
C ALA A 133 -6.34 -0.91 -15.89
N GLU A 134 -6.56 0.27 -16.49
CA GLU A 134 -7.60 0.47 -17.49
C GLU A 134 -7.31 -0.32 -18.78
N LYS A 135 -6.07 -0.34 -19.27
CA LYS A 135 -5.68 -1.13 -20.44
C LYS A 135 -5.89 -2.63 -20.19
N GLU A 136 -5.42 -3.15 -19.08
CA GLU A 136 -5.53 -4.58 -18.72
C GLU A 136 -6.99 -5.03 -18.62
N LEU A 137 -7.87 -4.24 -17.97
CA LEU A 137 -9.31 -4.55 -17.90
C LEU A 137 -10.01 -4.52 -19.25
N ASN A 138 -9.55 -3.67 -20.16
CA ASN A 138 -10.13 -3.53 -21.50
C ASN A 138 -9.50 -4.48 -22.53
N GLY A 139 -8.55 -5.35 -22.12
CA GLY A 139 -7.81 -6.23 -23.04
C GLY A 139 -6.94 -5.47 -24.04
N GLY A 140 -6.48 -4.27 -23.66
CA GLY A 140 -5.56 -3.46 -24.45
C GLY A 140 -4.12 -3.99 -24.40
N GLU A 141 -3.34 -3.64 -25.42
CA GLU A 141 -1.93 -4.03 -25.49
C GLU A 141 -1.07 -3.17 -24.54
N ILE A 142 -0.18 -3.82 -23.79
CA ILE A 142 0.83 -3.17 -22.95
C ILE A 142 2.14 -3.09 -23.75
N SER A 143 2.68 -1.87 -23.89
CA SER A 143 3.88 -1.65 -24.69
C SER A 143 5.15 -2.13 -23.97
N GLN A 144 6.25 -2.31 -24.72
CA GLN A 144 7.54 -2.68 -24.12
C GLN A 144 8.04 -1.62 -23.12
N ASP A 145 7.79 -0.34 -23.40
CA ASP A 145 8.14 0.75 -22.50
C ASP A 145 7.29 0.71 -21.22
N ASP A 146 6.00 0.37 -21.34
CA ASP A 146 5.12 0.17 -20.18
C ASP A 146 5.65 -0.99 -19.30
N TYR A 147 6.05 -2.12 -19.89
CA TYR A 147 6.64 -3.23 -19.12
C TYR A 147 7.94 -2.86 -18.42
N TRP A 148 8.78 -2.04 -19.04
CA TRP A 148 9.98 -1.52 -18.37
C TRP A 148 9.61 -0.63 -17.17
N GLN A 149 8.60 0.22 -17.30
CA GLN A 149 8.14 1.04 -16.18
C GLN A 149 7.54 0.21 -15.04
N ILE A 150 6.84 -0.89 -15.36
CA ILE A 150 6.35 -1.85 -14.36
C ILE A 150 7.52 -2.55 -13.67
N GLN A 151 8.52 -3.01 -14.44
CA GLN A 151 9.71 -3.67 -13.91
C GLN A 151 10.46 -2.80 -12.90
N TYR A 152 10.55 -1.49 -13.14
CA TYR A 152 11.24 -0.55 -12.24
C TYR A 152 10.36 0.00 -11.11
N TYR A 153 9.18 -0.56 -10.89
CA TYR A 153 8.28 -0.13 -9.82
C TYR A 153 8.93 -0.22 -8.42
N GLY A 154 9.70 -1.28 -8.15
CA GLY A 154 10.44 -1.43 -6.89
C GLY A 154 11.45 -0.31 -6.64
N GLY A 155 12.24 0.07 -7.65
CA GLY A 155 13.15 1.21 -7.57
C GLY A 155 12.44 2.55 -7.41
N TRP A 156 11.27 2.70 -8.03
CA TRP A 156 10.43 3.88 -7.79
C TRP A 156 9.95 3.95 -6.33
N LEU A 157 9.48 2.84 -5.75
CA LEU A 157 9.08 2.78 -4.33
C LEU A 157 10.24 3.14 -3.38
N GLU A 158 11.44 2.62 -3.67
CA GLU A 158 12.66 2.95 -2.94
C GLU A 158 12.93 4.46 -2.98
N SER A 159 12.92 5.05 -4.19
CA SER A 159 13.17 6.49 -4.37
C SER A 159 12.16 7.37 -3.63
N MET A 160 10.87 7.01 -3.65
CA MET A 160 9.81 7.74 -2.95
C MET A 160 10.00 7.69 -1.44
N THR A 161 10.41 6.54 -0.91
CA THR A 161 10.60 6.38 0.53
C THR A 161 11.81 7.16 1.02
N VAL A 162 12.94 7.10 0.29
CA VAL A 162 14.12 7.92 0.59
C VAL A 162 13.77 9.41 0.57
N ALA A 163 12.96 9.83 -0.41
CA ALA A 163 12.54 11.22 -0.53
C ALA A 163 11.54 11.67 0.56
N ALA A 164 10.84 10.74 1.20
CA ALA A 164 9.91 10.99 2.31
C ALA A 164 10.57 10.88 3.70
N ALA A 165 11.81 10.39 3.78
CA ALA A 165 12.54 10.30 5.04
C ALA A 165 13.08 11.69 5.47
N ASP A 166 12.88 12.05 6.74
CA ASP A 166 13.47 13.26 7.31
C ASP A 166 14.99 13.07 7.41
N THR A 167 15.74 13.67 6.48
CA THR A 167 17.19 13.54 6.42
C THR A 167 17.87 14.64 7.24
N GLU A 168 18.00 14.44 8.55
CA GLU A 168 19.06 15.15 9.32
C GLU A 168 20.45 14.54 9.06
N ASP A 169 20.53 13.30 8.55
CA ASP A 169 21.79 12.60 8.28
C ASP A 169 21.96 12.27 6.79
N GLN A 170 22.79 13.05 6.10
CA GLN A 170 23.29 12.77 4.73
C GLN A 170 24.50 11.81 4.73
N SER A 171 24.74 11.11 5.85
CA SER A 171 25.68 10.00 5.88
C SER A 171 24.93 8.74 5.49
N GLY A 172 25.41 8.02 4.47
CA GLY A 172 24.77 6.80 3.95
C GLY A 172 24.36 5.88 5.10
N GLY A 173 23.07 5.88 5.41
CA GLY A 173 22.49 5.22 6.57
C GLY A 173 22.69 3.72 6.45
N ASP A 174 22.88 3.08 7.59
CA ASP A 174 22.93 1.63 7.70
C ASP A 174 21.57 1.06 7.22
N LEU A 175 21.56 0.46 6.03
CA LEU A 175 20.39 -0.21 5.43
C LEU A 175 19.88 -1.40 6.29
N ASN A 176 20.58 -1.73 7.39
CA ASN A 176 20.14 -2.72 8.37
C ASN A 176 19.05 -2.22 9.33
N ASP A 177 18.72 -0.92 9.37
CA ASP A 177 17.61 -0.39 10.19
C ASP A 177 16.26 -0.57 9.47
N GLN A 178 15.99 -1.82 9.06
CA GLN A 178 14.82 -2.25 8.29
C GLN A 178 13.53 -2.13 9.13
N LYS A 179 12.85 -0.99 9.02
CA LYS A 179 11.55 -0.75 9.67
C LYS A 179 10.44 -1.27 8.76
N SER A 180 9.87 -2.44 9.05
CA SER A 180 8.79 -2.99 8.22
C SER A 180 7.60 -3.64 8.96
N PRO A 181 7.65 -3.78 10.29
CA PRO A 181 6.41 -3.88 11.07
C PRO A 181 6.06 -2.63 11.87
N VAL A 182 4.78 -2.24 11.88
CA VAL A 182 4.21 -1.16 12.71
C VAL A 182 3.01 -1.63 13.51
N VAL A 183 2.73 -0.97 14.62
CA VAL A 183 1.55 -1.23 15.46
C VAL A 183 0.86 0.07 15.87
N ALA A 184 -0.47 0.10 15.84
CA ALA A 184 -1.25 1.27 16.23
C ALA A 184 -2.38 0.89 17.17
N ASP A 185 -2.61 1.74 18.18
CA ASP A 185 -3.82 1.66 18.98
C ASP A 185 -5.02 2.27 18.23
N VAL A 186 -6.08 1.48 18.07
CA VAL A 186 -7.25 1.90 17.28
C VAL A 186 -8.47 2.17 18.15
N ALA A 187 -8.57 1.54 19.32
CA ALA A 187 -9.61 1.82 20.31
C ALA A 187 -9.18 1.46 21.74
N THR A 188 -9.58 2.26 22.72
CA THR A 188 -9.41 1.94 24.15
C THR A 188 -10.78 1.70 24.80
N GLY A 189 -10.94 0.55 25.44
CA GLY A 189 -12.10 0.17 26.24
C GLY A 189 -11.76 0.02 27.73
N MET A 190 -12.73 -0.43 28.53
CA MET A 190 -12.52 -0.60 29.98
C MET A 190 -11.58 -1.79 30.23
N GLY A 191 -10.32 -1.49 30.56
CA GLY A 191 -9.28 -2.46 30.89
C GLY A 191 -8.66 -3.19 29.70
N ARG A 192 -8.94 -2.76 28.46
CA ARG A 192 -8.34 -3.32 27.24
C ARG A 192 -8.12 -2.26 26.18
N VAL A 193 -7.12 -2.45 25.34
CA VAL A 193 -6.83 -1.66 24.15
C VAL A 193 -6.87 -2.59 22.95
N LEU A 194 -7.55 -2.19 21.88
CA LEU A 194 -7.50 -2.85 20.58
C LEU A 194 -6.35 -2.25 19.80
N GLU A 195 -5.42 -3.10 19.38
CA GLU A 195 -4.28 -2.74 18.56
C GLU A 195 -4.35 -3.49 17.23
N GLU A 196 -3.95 -2.80 16.18
CA GLU A 196 -3.73 -3.38 14.86
C GLU A 196 -2.25 -3.32 14.53
N GLY A 197 -1.75 -4.37 13.89
CA GLY A 197 -0.37 -4.48 13.46
C GLY A 197 -0.26 -4.78 11.98
N VAL A 198 0.75 -4.19 11.35
CA VAL A 198 1.27 -4.61 10.05
C VAL A 198 2.56 -5.35 10.29
N GLY A 199 2.70 -6.56 9.74
CA GLY A 199 3.92 -7.34 9.82
C GLY A 199 4.75 -7.24 8.55
N TYR A 200 5.74 -8.12 8.43
CA TYR A 200 6.54 -8.24 7.22
C TYR A 200 5.65 -8.55 5.99
N PRO A 201 5.96 -7.96 4.82
CA PRO A 201 5.25 -8.30 3.59
C PRO A 201 5.43 -9.78 3.26
N THR A 202 4.44 -10.36 2.58
CA THR A 202 4.48 -11.75 2.11
C THR A 202 4.28 -11.81 0.60
N LEU A 203 4.70 -12.92 -0.01
CA LEU A 203 4.57 -13.13 -1.45
C LEU A 203 3.14 -13.47 -1.83
N MET A 204 2.68 -12.88 -2.93
CA MET A 204 1.44 -13.22 -3.61
C MET A 204 1.77 -13.78 -5.00
N TYR A 205 1.08 -14.85 -5.36
CA TYR A 205 1.18 -15.50 -6.66
C TYR A 205 -0.16 -15.41 -7.37
N VAL A 206 -0.16 -14.90 -8.60
CA VAL A 206 -1.38 -14.73 -9.40
C VAL A 206 -1.16 -15.31 -10.79
N VAL A 207 -2.11 -16.13 -11.25
CA VAL A 207 -2.13 -16.56 -12.66
C VAL A 207 -2.77 -15.43 -13.48
N MET A 208 -1.97 -14.82 -14.35
CA MET A 208 -2.44 -13.74 -15.23
C MET A 208 -3.52 -14.26 -16.21
N PRO A 209 -4.48 -13.41 -16.61
CA PRO A 209 -5.59 -13.83 -17.47
C PRO A 209 -5.15 -14.15 -18.91
N ASP A 210 -3.99 -13.64 -19.35
CA ASP A 210 -3.51 -13.76 -20.72
C ASP A 210 -2.93 -15.15 -21.04
N LEU A 211 -3.03 -15.54 -22.31
CA LEU A 211 -2.44 -16.77 -22.84
C LEU A 211 -1.10 -16.49 -23.55
N PRO A 212 -0.09 -17.37 -23.41
CA PRO A 212 -0.06 -18.51 -22.49
C PRO A 212 -0.06 -18.06 -21.03
N TYR A 213 -0.70 -18.83 -20.15
CA TYR A 213 -0.79 -18.48 -18.72
C TYR A 213 0.61 -18.30 -18.12
N LYS A 214 0.74 -17.22 -17.36
CA LYS A 214 1.97 -16.83 -16.64
C LYS A 214 1.62 -16.58 -15.19
N VAL A 215 2.61 -16.75 -14.32
CA VAL A 215 2.47 -16.42 -12.90
C VAL A 215 3.17 -15.09 -12.65
N ALA A 216 2.39 -14.10 -12.22
CA ALA A 216 2.91 -12.88 -11.63
C ALA A 216 3.21 -13.14 -10.15
N VAL A 217 4.33 -12.61 -9.68
CA VAL A 217 4.74 -12.66 -8.27
C VAL A 217 4.86 -11.23 -7.79
N GLY A 218 4.21 -10.92 -6.68
CA GLY A 218 4.28 -9.61 -6.04
C GLY A 218 4.33 -9.75 -4.52
N VAL A 219 4.37 -8.62 -3.83
CA VAL A 219 4.33 -8.55 -2.37
C VAL A 219 3.01 -7.94 -1.91
N VAL A 220 2.48 -8.42 -0.79
CA VAL A 220 1.26 -7.92 -0.16
C VAL A 220 1.48 -7.74 1.34
N TYR A 221 0.75 -6.82 1.94
CA TYR A 221 0.76 -6.60 3.39
C TYR A 221 0.37 -7.87 4.16
N THR A 222 0.82 -7.97 5.40
CA THR A 222 0.22 -8.84 6.42
C THR A 222 -0.50 -7.99 7.46
N TYR A 223 -1.53 -8.53 8.11
CA TYR A 223 -2.38 -7.80 9.05
C TYR A 223 -2.64 -8.61 10.32
N TYR A 224 -2.64 -7.91 11.44
CA TYR A 224 -2.84 -8.44 12.78
C TYR A 224 -3.83 -7.55 13.53
N GLU A 225 -4.70 -8.16 14.33
CA GLU A 225 -5.62 -7.46 15.23
C GLU A 225 -5.64 -8.22 16.55
N PHE A 226 -5.38 -7.54 17.66
CA PHE A 226 -5.32 -8.17 18.98
C PHE A 226 -5.64 -7.17 20.09
N THR A 227 -5.90 -7.68 21.29
CA THR A 227 -6.15 -6.83 22.47
C THR A 227 -5.08 -6.98 23.52
N VAL A 228 -4.64 -5.85 24.09
CA VAL A 228 -3.69 -5.77 25.20
C VAL A 228 -4.31 -5.04 26.41
N SER A 229 -3.66 -5.12 27.58
CA SER A 229 -4.02 -4.26 28.70
C SER A 229 -3.49 -2.83 28.49
N PRO A 230 -4.08 -1.78 29.11
CA PRO A 230 -3.66 -0.40 28.90
C PRO A 230 -2.18 -0.10 29.23
N ASP A 231 -1.59 -0.86 30.13
CA ASP A 231 -0.18 -0.80 30.53
C ASP A 231 0.76 -1.62 29.63
N ALA A 232 0.20 -2.39 28.69
CA ALA A 232 0.92 -3.26 27.76
C ALA A 232 0.75 -2.85 26.29
N ARG A 233 0.46 -1.56 26.02
CA ARG A 233 0.44 -1.03 24.66
C ARG A 233 1.77 -1.29 23.96
N MET A 234 1.72 -1.78 22.73
CA MET A 234 2.95 -2.11 22.01
C MET A 234 3.60 -0.85 21.43
N THR A 235 4.92 -0.82 21.50
CA THR A 235 5.75 0.03 20.62
C THR A 235 6.11 -0.77 19.37
N ASP A 236 6.58 -0.12 18.32
CA ASP A 236 7.01 -0.85 17.12
C ASP A 236 8.18 -1.82 17.42
N GLU A 237 9.07 -1.48 18.37
CA GLU A 237 10.14 -2.38 18.81
C GLU A 237 9.59 -3.64 19.47
N ALA A 238 8.61 -3.47 20.36
CA ALA A 238 7.95 -4.59 21.01
C ALA A 238 7.18 -5.44 19.99
N TRP A 239 6.55 -4.80 19.00
CA TRP A 239 5.83 -5.47 17.93
C TRP A 239 6.76 -6.29 17.03
N ARG A 240 7.90 -5.72 16.61
CA ARG A 240 8.94 -6.45 15.86
C ARG A 240 9.45 -7.66 16.64
N GLN A 241 9.80 -7.46 17.91
CA GLN A 241 10.24 -8.56 18.77
C GLN A 241 9.16 -9.64 18.92
N GLN A 242 7.90 -9.25 19.04
CA GLN A 242 6.76 -10.18 19.11
C GLN A 242 6.68 -11.03 17.84
N LEU A 243 6.79 -10.43 16.65
CA LEU A 243 6.77 -11.15 15.37
C LEU A 243 7.94 -12.13 15.21
N GLU A 244 9.12 -11.82 15.74
CA GLU A 244 10.31 -12.67 15.60
C GLU A 244 10.35 -13.82 16.63
N THR A 245 9.87 -13.58 17.84
CA THR A 245 10.08 -14.51 18.97
C THR A 245 8.85 -15.33 19.33
N ASN A 246 7.65 -14.76 19.22
CA ASN A 246 6.39 -15.41 19.55
C ASN A 246 5.25 -14.82 18.71
N PRO A 247 5.21 -15.07 17.40
CA PRO A 247 4.30 -14.38 16.50
C PRO A 247 2.85 -14.53 16.95
N ILE A 248 2.13 -13.40 17.02
CA ILE A 248 0.67 -13.42 17.19
C ILE A 248 0.07 -13.98 15.90
N ALA A 249 -0.98 -14.80 16.02
CA ALA A 249 -1.67 -15.30 14.85
C ALA A 249 -2.34 -14.16 14.08
N GLN A 250 -2.25 -14.17 12.75
CA GLN A 250 -3.10 -13.33 11.91
C GLN A 250 -4.56 -13.73 12.12
N PRO A 251 -5.54 -12.83 11.84
CA PRO A 251 -6.95 -13.16 11.98
C PRO A 251 -7.34 -14.40 11.19
N ASP A 252 -8.18 -15.28 11.76
CA ASP A 252 -8.52 -16.58 11.18
C ASP A 252 -9.01 -16.52 9.71
N TRP A 253 -9.60 -15.40 9.28
CA TRP A 253 -10.09 -15.23 7.92
C TRP A 253 -8.96 -15.15 6.87
N THR A 254 -7.72 -14.85 7.26
CA THR A 254 -6.55 -14.79 6.37
C THR A 254 -6.08 -16.18 5.91
N SER A 255 -6.39 -17.22 6.69
CA SER A 255 -6.00 -18.61 6.38
C SER A 255 -6.62 -19.16 5.08
N SER A 256 -7.59 -18.44 4.50
CA SER A 256 -8.23 -18.81 3.24
C SER A 256 -7.44 -18.42 2.00
N PHE A 257 -6.40 -17.58 2.13
CA PHE A 257 -5.58 -17.12 1.01
C PHE A 257 -4.08 -17.00 1.35
N ILE A 258 -3.70 -17.12 2.62
CA ILE A 258 -2.29 -17.20 3.05
C ILE A 258 -1.96 -18.65 3.40
N VAL A 259 -0.85 -19.15 2.86
CA VAL A 259 -0.28 -20.46 3.22
C VAL A 259 0.83 -20.27 4.28
N PRO A 260 1.00 -21.22 5.23
CA PRO A 260 2.04 -21.15 6.26
C PRO A 260 3.47 -21.28 5.73
#